data_AF-A0AAJ2TEK4-F1
#
_entry.id   AF-A0AAJ2TEK4-F1
#
_cell.length_a   1.000
_cell.length_b   1.000
_cell.length_c   1.000
_cell.angle_alpha   90.00
_cell.angle_beta   90.00
_cell.angle_gamma   90.00
#
_symmetry.space_group_name_H-M   'P 1'
#
loop_
_entity.id
_entity.type
_entity.pdbx_description
1 polymer ?
#
loop_
_entity_poly.entity_id
_entity_poly.type
_entity_poly.pdbx_seq_one_letter_code
_entity_poly.pdbx_strand_id
1 'polypeptide(L)'
;MRVILDDNGSSKESLQFFSDHIDDFKPVKKLVVFLDSENFIFTEYEMKRLNVNMVLENWNGDQMHLKNLNCGYYGSGPGGTLEVILKLGITDLKSFEYNHLGHPGIEILFREDGTVKDIINSQNAIFYYHQAREYNEVRLGRKYILVNTISQKIYIRNPQKICTKGLLTLIDHSEFESMEYWLGDESPLEDRFRASDYFEGANQYNELTFGADEVNLVLNGKNYKICCLVAKSELIDLINCIWLYLNGEKILDDNIIFKKNNFYDVKSGVSFFGKIGWSIGSKLSENCIYRKIEKRDEPGDKQWLMS
;
A
#
# COMPACT_ATOMS: atom_id res chain seq x y z
N MET A 1 -3.95 -19.65 -17.97
CA MET A 1 -4.06 -19.37 -16.53
C MET A 1 -5.52 -19.14 -16.19
N ARG A 2 -6.13 -20.10 -15.51
CA ARG A 2 -7.46 -19.99 -14.92
C ARG A 2 -7.31 -19.45 -13.49
N VAL A 3 -8.18 -18.53 -13.10
CA VAL A 3 -8.30 -18.10 -11.70
C VAL A 3 -9.64 -18.59 -11.17
N ILE A 4 -9.59 -19.40 -10.12
CA ILE A 4 -10.73 -19.92 -9.38
C ILE A 4 -10.92 -19.00 -8.17
N LEU A 5 -12.08 -18.35 -8.12
CA LEU A 5 -12.34 -17.30 -7.14
C LEU A 5 -13.33 -17.80 -6.10
N ASP A 6 -12.97 -17.58 -4.84
CA ASP A 6 -13.90 -17.70 -3.74
C ASP A 6 -14.82 -16.47 -3.67
N ASP A 7 -16.12 -16.74 -3.78
CA ASP A 7 -17.19 -15.75 -3.72
C ASP A 7 -17.72 -15.53 -2.31
N ASN A 8 -17.25 -16.32 -1.36
CA ASN A 8 -17.82 -16.38 -0.04
C ASN A 8 -17.27 -15.34 0.93
N GLY A 9 -18.02 -15.08 2.00
CA GLY A 9 -17.78 -13.97 2.92
C GLY A 9 -17.14 -14.38 4.25
N SER A 10 -17.15 -15.66 4.59
CA SER A 10 -16.65 -16.17 5.88
C SER A 10 -15.56 -17.24 5.71
N SER A 11 -14.75 -17.42 6.74
CA SER A 11 -13.69 -18.45 6.78
C SER A 11 -14.25 -19.86 6.54
N LYS A 12 -15.40 -20.20 7.13
CA LYS A 12 -16.06 -21.51 6.96
C LYS A 12 -16.45 -21.78 5.51
N GLU A 13 -17.03 -20.79 4.85
CA GLU A 13 -17.43 -20.95 3.44
C GLU A 13 -16.21 -21.03 2.53
N SER A 14 -15.15 -20.27 2.85
CA SER A 14 -13.87 -20.30 2.12
C SER A 14 -13.20 -21.68 2.21
N LEU A 15 -13.28 -22.33 3.38
CA LEU A 15 -12.82 -23.69 3.60
C LEU A 15 -13.65 -24.74 2.85
N GLN A 16 -14.97 -24.56 2.80
CA GLN A 16 -15.83 -25.43 2.02
C GLN A 16 -15.48 -25.32 0.54
N PHE A 17 -15.36 -24.09 0.04
CA PHE A 17 -14.94 -23.81 -1.33
C PHE A 17 -13.60 -24.46 -1.66
N PHE A 18 -12.58 -24.28 -0.80
CA PHE A 18 -11.30 -24.96 -0.95
C PHE A 18 -11.45 -26.48 -1.01
N SER A 19 -12.24 -27.05 -0.09
CA SER A 19 -12.47 -28.49 -0.01
C SER A 19 -13.13 -29.07 -1.26
N ASP A 20 -14.05 -28.33 -1.87
CA ASP A 20 -14.79 -28.74 -3.05
C ASP A 20 -13.93 -28.70 -4.33
N HIS A 21 -12.83 -27.96 -4.33
CA HIS A 21 -12.02 -27.70 -5.54
C HIS A 21 -10.58 -28.21 -5.47
N ILE A 22 -10.05 -28.52 -4.29
CA ILE A 22 -8.61 -28.80 -4.12
C ILE A 22 -8.14 -30.06 -4.84
N ASP A 23 -8.97 -31.10 -4.93
CA ASP A 23 -8.59 -32.36 -5.57
C ASP A 23 -8.39 -32.20 -7.09
N ASP A 24 -9.21 -31.37 -7.73
CA ASP A 24 -9.05 -31.00 -9.15
C ASP A 24 -7.95 -29.95 -9.37
N PHE A 25 -7.57 -29.21 -8.32
CA PHE A 25 -6.59 -28.13 -8.41
C PHE A 25 -5.14 -28.62 -8.26
N LYS A 26 -4.91 -29.68 -7.48
CA LYS A 26 -3.59 -30.27 -7.23
C LYS A 26 -2.90 -30.72 -8.54
N PRO A 27 -1.55 -30.77 -8.58
CA PRO A 27 -0.62 -30.51 -7.48
C PRO A 27 -0.37 -29.00 -7.25
N VAL A 28 -0.37 -28.59 -5.99
CA VAL A 28 -0.03 -27.21 -5.60
C VAL A 28 1.48 -27.00 -5.76
N LYS A 29 1.86 -25.85 -6.31
CA LYS A 29 3.25 -25.39 -6.48
C LYS A 29 3.64 -24.38 -5.41
N LYS A 30 2.74 -23.44 -5.11
CA LYS A 30 2.98 -22.33 -4.19
C LYS A 30 1.70 -21.97 -3.43
N LEU A 31 1.84 -21.66 -2.15
CA LEU A 31 0.80 -21.04 -1.33
C LEU A 31 1.37 -19.76 -0.73
N VAL A 32 0.65 -18.64 -0.87
CA VAL A 32 0.97 -17.38 -0.20
C VAL A 32 -0.21 -16.98 0.66
N VAL A 33 0.06 -16.64 1.91
CA VAL A 33 -0.94 -16.15 2.86
C VAL A 33 -0.43 -14.92 3.59
N PHE A 34 -1.31 -13.93 3.78
CA PHE A 34 -1.03 -12.72 4.57
C PHE A 34 -2.09 -12.51 5.65
N LEU A 35 -1.66 -11.88 6.75
CA LEU A 35 -2.55 -11.32 7.77
C LEU A 35 -3.49 -10.29 7.14
N ASP A 36 -2.88 -9.29 6.50
CA ASP A 36 -3.55 -8.16 5.87
C ASP A 36 -3.48 -8.30 4.35
N SER A 37 -4.66 -8.42 3.73
CA SER A 37 -4.85 -8.70 2.29
C SER A 37 -4.20 -7.68 1.37
N GLU A 38 -4.02 -6.47 1.86
CA GLU A 38 -3.42 -5.34 1.19
C GLU A 38 -1.96 -5.63 0.78
N ASN A 39 -1.28 -6.55 1.47
CA ASN A 39 0.09 -6.96 1.12
C ASN A 39 0.18 -7.74 -0.20
N PHE A 40 -0.93 -8.23 -0.76
CA PHE A 40 -0.91 -8.81 -2.12
C PHE A 40 -0.54 -7.81 -3.21
N ILE A 41 -0.60 -6.50 -2.94
CA ILE A 41 -0.12 -5.48 -3.87
C ILE A 41 1.39 -5.58 -4.14
N PHE A 42 2.16 -6.23 -3.24
CA PHE A 42 3.59 -6.44 -3.39
C PHE A 42 3.93 -7.78 -4.05
N THR A 43 2.93 -8.51 -4.54
CA THR A 43 3.12 -9.82 -5.17
C THR A 43 2.87 -9.75 -6.67
N GLU A 44 3.32 -10.79 -7.36
CA GLU A 44 3.06 -11.02 -8.78
C GLU A 44 1.60 -11.39 -9.10
N TYR A 45 0.76 -11.60 -8.08
CA TYR A 45 -0.61 -12.07 -8.28
C TYR A 45 -1.53 -10.93 -8.72
N GLU A 46 -2.14 -11.10 -9.89
CA GLU A 46 -3.19 -10.20 -10.37
C GLU A 46 -4.51 -10.48 -9.64
N MET A 47 -4.79 -9.68 -8.61
CA MET A 47 -5.97 -9.86 -7.77
C MET A 47 -7.25 -9.54 -8.53
N LYS A 48 -8.18 -10.49 -8.57
CA LYS A 48 -9.52 -10.28 -9.16
C LYS A 48 -10.55 -9.85 -8.13
N ARG A 49 -10.22 -9.93 -6.84
CA ARG A 49 -11.10 -9.62 -5.71
C ARG A 49 -10.32 -8.94 -4.58
N LEU A 50 -11.00 -8.04 -3.87
CA LEU A 50 -10.52 -7.48 -2.61
C LEU A 50 -10.66 -8.49 -1.47
N ASN A 51 -9.91 -8.26 -0.39
CA ASN A 51 -9.94 -9.05 0.85
C ASN A 51 -9.57 -10.53 0.68
N VAL A 52 -8.76 -10.86 -0.33
CA VAL A 52 -8.15 -12.18 -0.47
C VAL A 52 -6.95 -12.23 0.45
N ASN A 53 -6.91 -13.21 1.34
CA ASN A 53 -5.82 -13.39 2.30
C ASN A 53 -4.89 -14.54 1.91
N MET A 54 -5.33 -15.43 1.02
CA MET A 54 -4.56 -16.59 0.59
C MET A 54 -4.71 -16.83 -0.90
N VAL A 55 -3.60 -17.11 -1.56
CA VAL A 55 -3.54 -17.53 -2.96
C VAL A 55 -2.77 -18.84 -3.04
N LEU A 56 -3.34 -19.83 -3.72
CA LEU A 56 -2.65 -21.04 -4.13
C LEU A 56 -2.40 -20.98 -5.64
N GLU A 57 -1.25 -21.46 -6.07
CA GLU A 57 -0.87 -21.64 -7.47
C GLU A 57 -0.50 -23.11 -7.70
N ASN A 58 -1.01 -23.73 -8.77
CA ASN A 58 -0.65 -25.09 -9.15
C ASN A 58 0.44 -25.13 -10.24
N TRP A 59 0.94 -26.31 -10.56
CA TRP A 59 2.00 -26.48 -11.57
C TRP A 59 1.56 -26.15 -13.01
N ASN A 60 0.25 -26.06 -13.28
CA ASN A 60 -0.30 -25.59 -14.54
C ASN A 60 -0.38 -24.06 -14.62
N GLY A 61 -0.02 -23.36 -13.54
CA GLY A 61 -0.12 -21.90 -13.42
C GLY A 61 -1.52 -21.40 -13.11
N ASP A 62 -2.48 -22.28 -12.81
CA ASP A 62 -3.81 -21.87 -12.34
C ASP A 62 -3.75 -21.42 -10.88
N GLN A 63 -4.67 -20.53 -10.52
CA GLN A 63 -4.71 -19.90 -9.21
C GLN A 63 -6.03 -20.13 -8.50
N MET A 64 -5.99 -20.26 -7.17
CA MET A 64 -7.15 -20.28 -6.30
C MET A 64 -7.03 -19.16 -5.26
N HIS A 65 -7.96 -18.22 -5.26
CA HIS A 65 -7.94 -17.05 -4.36
C HIS A 65 -8.98 -17.25 -3.27
N LEU A 66 -8.55 -17.24 -2.00
CA LEU A 66 -9.38 -17.52 -0.83
C LEU A 66 -9.42 -16.33 0.14
N LYS A 67 -10.58 -16.07 0.74
CA LYS A 67 -10.80 -14.95 1.67
C LYS A 67 -10.84 -15.42 3.12
N ASN A 68 -10.55 -14.53 4.08
CA ASN A 68 -10.70 -14.82 5.51
C ASN A 68 -9.96 -16.09 6.01
N LEU A 69 -8.87 -16.46 5.33
CA LEU A 69 -7.93 -17.51 5.71
C LEU A 69 -6.56 -16.85 5.93
N ASN A 70 -6.52 -15.90 6.85
CA ASN A 70 -5.33 -15.10 7.14
C ASN A 70 -4.40 -15.80 8.16
N CYS A 71 -3.17 -15.29 8.28
CA CYS A 71 -2.18 -15.73 9.28
C CYS A 71 -1.82 -14.58 10.24
N GLY A 72 -0.84 -14.74 11.12
CA GLY A 72 -0.17 -13.61 11.80
C GLY A 72 -0.75 -13.16 13.15
N TYR A 73 -1.68 -13.89 13.76
CA TYR A 73 -2.22 -13.59 15.09
C TYR A 73 -2.18 -14.80 16.04
N TYR A 74 -1.87 -14.55 17.32
CA TYR A 74 -1.87 -15.55 18.40
C TYR A 74 -3.23 -15.50 19.15
N GLY A 75 -3.90 -16.63 19.37
CA GLY A 75 -5.21 -16.68 20.05
C GLY A 75 -6.06 -17.88 19.64
N SER A 76 -7.34 -17.68 19.30
CA SER A 76 -8.25 -18.72 18.76
C SER A 76 -7.83 -19.27 17.37
N GLY A 77 -6.57 -19.09 16.99
CA GLY A 77 -5.86 -19.65 15.85
C GLY A 77 -6.33 -19.14 14.48
N PRO A 78 -5.46 -19.11 13.47
CA PRO A 78 -5.87 -19.08 12.07
C PRO A 78 -6.38 -20.47 11.66
N GLY A 79 -7.49 -20.90 12.28
CA GLY A 79 -8.02 -22.26 12.17
C GLY A 79 -8.23 -22.71 10.72
N GLY A 80 -8.79 -21.82 9.88
CA GLY A 80 -8.97 -22.13 8.47
C GLY A 80 -7.67 -22.26 7.69
N THR A 81 -6.68 -21.42 7.98
CA THR A 81 -5.34 -21.54 7.35
C THR A 81 -4.69 -22.88 7.72
N LEU A 82 -4.79 -23.30 8.99
CA LEU A 82 -4.30 -24.59 9.46
C LEU A 82 -5.02 -25.78 8.81
N GLU A 83 -6.33 -25.69 8.58
CA GLU A 83 -7.09 -26.72 7.88
C GLU A 83 -6.66 -26.87 6.41
N VAL A 84 -6.37 -25.76 5.72
CA VAL A 84 -5.78 -25.79 4.38
C VAL A 84 -4.42 -26.47 4.42
N ILE A 85 -3.53 -26.04 5.32
CA ILE A 85 -2.18 -26.59 5.50
C ILE A 85 -2.22 -28.11 5.74
N LEU A 86 -3.14 -28.58 6.59
CA LEU A 86 -3.35 -30.00 6.85
C LEU A 86 -3.72 -30.77 5.58
N LYS A 87 -4.65 -30.24 4.78
CA LYS A 87 -5.10 -30.85 3.51
C LYS A 87 -4.04 -30.82 2.41
N LEU A 88 -3.04 -29.95 2.53
CA LEU A 88 -1.86 -29.93 1.67
C LEU A 88 -0.76 -30.89 2.14
N GLY A 89 -0.95 -31.61 3.24
CA GLY A 89 -0.07 -32.69 3.68
C GLY A 89 0.92 -32.33 4.79
N ILE A 90 0.82 -31.12 5.36
CA ILE A 90 1.63 -30.72 6.53
C ILE A 90 0.87 -31.15 7.79
N THR A 91 1.32 -32.22 8.44
CA THR A 91 0.59 -32.87 9.54
C THR A 91 1.01 -32.41 10.93
N ASP A 92 2.25 -31.94 11.11
CA ASP A 92 2.72 -31.38 12.39
C ASP A 92 2.27 -29.92 12.56
N LEU A 93 0.95 -29.73 12.70
CA LEU A 93 0.33 -28.40 12.75
C LEU A 93 0.78 -27.57 13.96
N LYS A 94 1.08 -28.21 15.10
CA LYS A 94 1.51 -27.48 16.31
C LYS A 94 2.88 -26.83 16.11
N SER A 95 3.83 -27.60 15.59
CA SER A 95 5.16 -27.07 15.26
C SER A 95 5.06 -26.02 14.15
N PHE A 96 4.23 -26.28 13.12
CA PHE A 96 4.02 -25.33 12.05
C PHE A 96 3.47 -23.98 12.56
N GLU A 97 2.42 -24.03 13.38
CA GLU A 97 1.81 -22.84 13.96
C GLU A 97 2.79 -22.02 14.78
N TYR A 98 3.55 -22.68 15.65
CA TYR A 98 4.54 -22.03 16.51
C TYR A 98 5.65 -21.34 15.71
N ASN A 99 6.14 -21.97 14.64
CA ASN A 99 7.30 -21.50 13.88
C ASN A 99 6.95 -20.52 12.75
N HIS A 100 5.74 -20.61 12.19
CA HIS A 100 5.42 -19.91 10.94
C HIS A 100 4.18 -19.01 11.04
N LEU A 101 3.12 -19.43 11.72
CA LEU A 101 1.84 -18.68 11.70
C LEU A 101 1.81 -17.40 12.53
N GLY A 102 2.83 -17.15 13.35
CA GLY A 102 3.04 -15.85 14.02
C GLY A 102 3.51 -14.72 13.10
N HIS A 103 3.88 -15.04 11.86
CA HIS A 103 4.36 -14.07 10.87
C HIS A 103 3.22 -13.43 10.08
N PRO A 104 3.35 -12.14 9.70
CA PRO A 104 2.32 -11.39 8.98
C PRO A 104 2.12 -11.87 7.54
N GLY A 105 3.05 -12.66 7.01
CA GLY A 105 2.88 -13.37 5.76
C GLY A 105 3.76 -14.61 5.70
N ILE A 106 3.34 -15.59 4.91
CA ILE A 106 4.04 -16.87 4.71
C ILE A 106 3.89 -17.27 3.25
N GLU A 107 4.98 -17.75 2.68
CA GLU A 107 5.02 -18.44 1.40
C GLU A 107 5.48 -19.88 1.61
N ILE A 108 4.73 -20.84 1.09
CA ILE A 108 5.07 -22.26 1.11
C ILE A 108 5.27 -22.71 -0.33
N LEU A 109 6.46 -23.26 -0.60
CA LEU A 109 6.82 -23.83 -1.88
C LEU A 109 6.69 -25.35 -1.81
N PHE A 110 6.08 -25.93 -2.82
CA PHE A 110 5.87 -27.37 -2.94
C PHE A 110 6.62 -27.92 -4.15
N ARG A 111 6.98 -29.20 -4.09
CA ARG A 111 7.44 -29.99 -5.25
C ARG A 111 6.23 -30.55 -6.01
N GLU A 112 6.44 -31.04 -7.23
CA GLU A 112 5.36 -31.66 -8.03
C GLU A 112 4.71 -32.87 -7.35
N ASP A 113 5.47 -33.59 -6.50
CA ASP A 113 4.96 -34.70 -5.69
C ASP A 113 4.11 -34.26 -4.48
N GLY A 114 3.92 -32.95 -4.29
CA GLY A 114 3.16 -32.36 -3.19
C GLY A 114 3.95 -32.21 -1.88
N THR A 115 5.23 -32.59 -1.83
CA THR A 115 6.07 -32.40 -0.63
C THR A 115 6.51 -30.95 -0.49
N VAL A 116 6.64 -30.47 0.74
CA VAL A 116 7.16 -29.13 1.02
C VAL A 116 8.62 -29.03 0.57
N LYS A 117 8.90 -28.07 -0.31
CA LYS A 117 10.23 -27.68 -0.73
C LYS A 117 10.84 -26.68 0.26
N ASP A 118 10.09 -25.64 0.60
CA ASP A 118 10.55 -24.55 1.46
C ASP A 118 9.38 -23.81 2.11
N ILE A 119 9.64 -23.14 3.23
CA ILE A 119 8.69 -22.26 3.92
C ILE A 119 9.42 -20.94 4.21
N ILE A 120 8.94 -19.87 3.58
CA ILE A 120 9.51 -18.54 3.67
C ILE A 120 8.55 -17.68 4.47
N ASN A 121 8.98 -17.24 5.65
CA ASN A 121 8.24 -16.26 6.43
C ASN A 121 8.41 -14.90 5.73
N SER A 122 7.34 -14.37 5.17
CA SER A 122 7.38 -13.21 4.29
C SER A 122 7.72 -11.94 5.08
N GLN A 123 8.97 -11.49 4.95
CA GLN A 123 9.42 -10.16 5.39
C GLN A 123 8.84 -9.03 4.51
N ASN A 124 8.20 -9.38 3.39
CA ASN A 124 7.63 -8.43 2.43
C ASN A 124 6.24 -7.93 2.83
N ALA A 125 5.72 -8.33 3.98
CA ALA A 125 4.56 -7.64 4.54
C ALA A 125 5.01 -6.23 4.97
N ILE A 126 4.48 -5.21 4.30
CA ILE A 126 4.77 -3.81 4.63
C ILE A 126 3.53 -3.17 5.27
N PHE A 127 2.34 -3.67 4.99
CA PHE A 127 1.09 -3.16 5.53
C PHE A 127 0.63 -3.90 6.78
N TYR A 128 0.18 -3.13 7.79
CA TYR A 128 -0.25 -3.63 9.11
C TYR A 128 -1.35 -2.78 9.75
N TYR A 129 -2.40 -3.37 10.32
CA TYR A 129 -3.44 -2.60 11.05
C TYR A 129 -3.12 -2.27 12.52
N HIS A 130 -2.50 -3.18 13.27
CA HIS A 130 -2.58 -3.16 14.74
C HIS A 130 -1.28 -2.77 15.46
N GLN A 131 -0.12 -3.31 15.07
CA GLN A 131 1.17 -2.89 15.63
C GLN A 131 2.25 -3.04 14.57
N ALA A 132 2.86 -1.92 14.19
CA ALA A 132 4.04 -1.97 13.35
C ALA A 132 5.18 -2.59 14.17
N ARG A 133 5.79 -3.69 13.71
CA ARG A 133 6.85 -4.41 14.41
C ARG A 133 8.23 -3.81 14.11
N GLU A 134 8.41 -3.20 12.94
CA GLU A 134 9.67 -2.61 12.47
C GLU A 134 9.54 -1.19 11.88
N TYR A 135 10.68 -0.54 11.64
CA TYR A 135 10.78 0.89 11.26
C TYR A 135 10.32 1.23 9.83
N ASN A 136 10.13 0.24 8.95
CA ASN A 136 9.82 0.44 7.53
C ASN A 136 8.36 0.13 7.16
N GLU A 137 7.54 -0.20 8.14
CA GLU A 137 6.17 -0.64 7.94
C GLU A 137 5.19 0.54 7.76
N VAL A 138 4.12 0.28 7.01
CA VAL A 138 3.04 1.22 6.72
C VAL A 138 1.80 0.80 7.49
N ARG A 139 1.47 1.59 8.52
CA ARG A 139 0.26 1.36 9.31
C ARG A 139 -0.98 1.67 8.48
N LEU A 140 -1.78 0.66 8.22
CA LEU A 140 -3.10 0.79 7.61
C LEU A 140 -4.07 1.49 8.55
N GLY A 141 -5.00 2.20 7.94
CA GLY A 141 -6.14 2.78 8.62
C GLY A 141 -7.03 3.45 7.60
N ARG A 142 -8.30 3.03 7.51
CA ARG A 142 -9.25 3.47 6.48
C ARG A 142 -9.53 4.97 6.47
N LYS A 143 -9.07 5.70 7.49
CA LYS A 143 -9.08 7.16 7.57
C LYS A 143 -7.91 7.83 6.83
N TYR A 144 -6.82 7.10 6.63
CA TYR A 144 -5.50 7.61 6.25
C TYR A 144 -4.92 6.94 5.02
N ILE A 145 -5.07 5.62 4.90
CA ILE A 145 -4.53 4.80 3.83
C ILE A 145 -5.61 3.84 3.34
N LEU A 146 -5.79 3.78 2.03
CA LEU A 146 -6.61 2.78 1.35
C LEU A 146 -5.76 2.05 0.32
N VAL A 147 -5.93 0.75 0.21
CA VAL A 147 -5.21 -0.07 -0.77
C VAL A 147 -6.23 -0.79 -1.61
N ASN A 148 -6.11 -0.68 -2.93
CA ASN A 148 -6.89 -1.44 -3.88
C ASN A 148 -5.95 -2.36 -4.65
N THR A 149 -5.97 -3.64 -4.27
CA THR A 149 -5.12 -4.68 -4.88
C THR A 149 -5.58 -5.08 -6.28
N ILE A 150 -6.82 -4.78 -6.67
CA ILE A 150 -7.31 -5.06 -8.03
C ILE A 150 -6.77 -4.02 -9.00
N SER A 151 -6.90 -2.74 -8.67
CA SER A 151 -6.42 -1.65 -9.52
C SER A 151 -4.95 -1.30 -9.31
N GLN A 152 -4.28 -1.96 -8.36
CA GLN A 152 -2.88 -1.70 -7.98
C GLN A 152 -2.66 -0.23 -7.60
N LYS A 153 -3.52 0.29 -6.72
CA LYS A 153 -3.49 1.68 -6.24
C LYS A 153 -3.47 1.77 -4.73
N ILE A 154 -2.60 2.62 -4.21
CA ILE A 154 -2.52 2.99 -2.79
C ILE A 154 -2.90 4.46 -2.65
N TYR A 155 -3.93 4.77 -1.89
CA TYR A 155 -4.33 6.15 -1.60
C TYR A 155 -3.86 6.54 -0.20
N ILE A 156 -3.20 7.70 -0.08
CA ILE A 156 -2.64 8.17 1.20
C ILE A 156 -3.02 9.62 1.44
N ARG A 157 -3.66 9.92 2.57
CA ARG A 157 -4.00 11.30 2.98
C ARG A 157 -2.88 11.91 3.81
N ASN A 158 -2.38 13.06 3.40
CA ASN A 158 -1.32 13.83 4.05
C ASN A 158 -0.12 12.96 4.50
N PRO A 159 0.51 12.19 3.60
CA PRO A 159 1.63 11.31 3.97
C PRO A 159 2.74 12.02 4.77
N GLN A 160 3.00 13.30 4.47
CA GLN A 160 3.96 14.16 5.18
C GLN A 160 3.66 14.34 6.68
N LYS A 161 2.40 14.19 7.09
CA LYS A 161 1.94 14.27 8.49
C LYS A 161 1.79 12.90 9.15
N ILE A 162 1.38 11.88 8.38
CA ILE A 162 0.94 10.60 8.95
C ILE A 162 1.97 9.48 8.81
N CYS A 163 2.74 9.43 7.71
CA CYS A 163 3.52 8.25 7.35
C CYS A 163 4.65 8.52 6.34
N THR A 164 5.40 9.62 6.48
CA THR A 164 6.45 10.00 5.51
C THR A 164 7.44 8.86 5.21
N LYS A 165 7.91 8.16 6.25
CA LYS A 165 8.80 6.99 6.07
C LYS A 165 8.13 5.88 5.27
N GLY A 166 6.88 5.58 5.61
CA GLY A 166 6.07 4.60 4.88
C GLY A 166 5.88 4.96 3.41
N LEU A 167 5.66 6.25 3.10
CA LEU A 167 5.64 6.72 1.72
C LEU A 167 6.97 6.43 1.00
N LEU A 168 8.11 6.71 1.62
CA LEU A 168 9.43 6.41 1.02
C LEU A 168 9.63 4.91 0.80
N THR A 169 9.27 4.06 1.77
CA THR A 169 9.28 2.60 1.60
C THR A 169 8.43 2.17 0.40
N LEU A 170 7.22 2.73 0.27
CA LEU A 170 6.35 2.41 -0.86
C LEU A 170 6.94 2.86 -2.19
N ILE A 171 7.65 3.99 -2.23
CA ILE A 171 8.34 4.44 -3.44
C ILE A 171 9.44 3.45 -3.83
N ASP A 172 10.25 2.99 -2.87
CA ASP A 172 11.32 2.02 -3.13
C ASP A 172 10.79 0.69 -3.69
N HIS A 173 9.66 0.21 -3.17
CA HIS A 173 9.02 -1.03 -3.62
C HIS A 173 8.21 -0.88 -4.93
N SER A 174 7.87 0.35 -5.33
CA SER A 174 7.02 0.57 -6.50
C SER A 174 7.74 0.37 -7.84
N GLU A 175 9.08 0.31 -7.84
CA GLU A 175 9.91 0.56 -9.02
C GLU A 175 9.49 1.88 -9.70
N PHE A 176 9.73 3.00 -9.02
CA PHE A 176 9.28 4.34 -9.42
C PHE A 176 9.66 4.73 -10.87
N GLU A 177 8.68 5.22 -11.63
CA GLU A 177 8.80 5.59 -13.04
C GLU A 177 8.47 7.06 -13.32
N SER A 178 7.42 7.61 -12.68
CA SER A 178 7.03 9.02 -12.89
C SER A 178 6.25 9.62 -11.75
N MET A 179 6.25 10.94 -11.68
CA MET A 179 5.47 11.74 -10.73
C MET A 179 4.57 12.73 -11.49
N GLU A 180 3.29 12.75 -11.14
CA GLU A 180 2.30 13.69 -11.67
C GLU A 180 1.73 14.51 -10.51
N TYR A 181 1.54 15.81 -10.70
CA TYR A 181 0.94 16.65 -9.66
C TYR A 181 0.09 17.78 -10.22
N TRP A 182 -0.85 18.23 -9.39
CA TRP A 182 -1.77 19.32 -9.68
C TRP A 182 -1.66 20.42 -8.64
N LEU A 183 -1.27 21.62 -9.09
CA LEU A 183 -1.29 22.82 -8.28
C LEU A 183 -2.51 23.65 -8.66
N GLY A 184 -3.59 23.53 -7.90
CA GLY A 184 -4.80 24.29 -8.14
C GLY A 184 -5.96 23.76 -7.32
N ASP A 185 -7.12 24.35 -7.53
CA ASP A 185 -8.38 23.81 -7.04
C ASP A 185 -8.92 22.74 -7.99
N GLU A 186 -9.77 21.86 -7.45
CA GLU A 186 -10.48 20.83 -8.21
C GLU A 186 -9.59 19.94 -9.08
N SER A 187 -8.63 19.28 -8.45
CA SER A 187 -7.70 18.38 -9.12
C SER A 187 -8.40 17.39 -10.03
N PRO A 188 -7.97 17.29 -11.31
CA PRO A 188 -8.49 16.33 -12.27
C PRO A 188 -7.86 14.94 -12.13
N LEU A 189 -6.80 14.80 -11.31
CA LEU A 189 -6.08 13.53 -11.16
C LEU A 189 -6.99 12.43 -10.60
N GLU A 190 -6.71 11.19 -11.03
CA GLU A 190 -7.43 9.98 -10.62
C GLU A 190 -8.96 10.14 -10.73
N ASP A 191 -9.42 10.60 -11.89
CA ASP A 191 -10.85 10.81 -12.19
C ASP A 191 -11.58 11.70 -11.18
N ARG A 192 -10.89 12.75 -10.73
CA ARG A 192 -11.36 13.68 -9.67
C ARG A 192 -11.67 12.98 -8.36
N PHE A 193 -10.87 11.98 -7.98
CA PHE A 193 -11.02 11.26 -6.71
C PHE A 193 -11.23 12.23 -5.53
N ARG A 194 -12.20 11.93 -4.65
CA ARG A 194 -12.49 12.69 -3.44
C ARG A 194 -12.41 11.83 -2.19
N ALA A 195 -11.80 12.36 -1.14
CA ALA A 195 -11.64 11.64 0.13
C ALA A 195 -12.99 11.26 0.76
N SER A 196 -14.01 12.12 0.61
CA SER A 196 -15.37 11.94 1.14
C SER A 196 -16.04 10.64 0.72
N ASP A 197 -15.68 10.13 -0.45
CA ASP A 197 -16.39 9.02 -1.09
C ASP A 197 -15.83 7.67 -0.64
N TYR A 198 -14.61 7.64 -0.09
CA TYR A 198 -13.87 6.40 0.16
C TYR A 198 -13.27 6.30 1.56
N PHE A 199 -12.86 7.41 2.20
CA PHE A 199 -12.19 7.38 3.50
C PHE A 199 -13.18 7.49 4.65
N GLU A 200 -13.00 6.62 5.66
CA GLU A 200 -13.83 6.65 6.87
C GLU A 200 -13.62 7.96 7.66
N GLY A 201 -14.72 8.60 8.05
CA GLY A 201 -14.67 9.83 8.83
C GLY A 201 -14.05 11.01 8.08
N ALA A 202 -14.04 10.99 6.74
CA ALA A 202 -13.49 12.08 5.92
C ALA A 202 -14.11 13.45 6.23
N ASN A 203 -15.40 13.48 6.57
CA ASN A 203 -16.13 14.71 6.91
C ASN A 203 -15.97 15.15 8.38
N GLN A 204 -15.21 14.40 9.19
CA GLN A 204 -14.95 14.76 10.58
C GLN A 204 -13.66 15.58 10.67
N TYR A 205 -13.68 16.65 11.47
CA TYR A 205 -12.49 17.44 11.71
C TYR A 205 -11.38 16.57 12.30
N ASN A 206 -10.26 16.49 11.59
CA ASN A 206 -9.06 15.80 12.01
C ASN A 206 -7.86 16.55 11.42
N GLU A 207 -7.03 17.10 12.29
CA GLU A 207 -5.87 17.92 11.91
C GLU A 207 -4.89 17.18 11.00
N LEU A 208 -4.77 15.86 11.16
CA LEU A 208 -3.88 15.03 10.33
C LEU A 208 -4.37 14.93 8.88
N THR A 209 -5.67 15.05 8.63
CA THR A 209 -6.27 14.86 7.31
C THR A 209 -6.89 16.13 6.72
N PHE A 210 -6.84 17.24 7.46
CA PHE A 210 -7.42 18.51 7.04
C PHE A 210 -6.80 18.99 5.72
N GLY A 211 -7.67 19.41 4.77
CA GLY A 211 -7.28 19.92 3.46
C GLY A 211 -6.79 18.88 2.45
N ALA A 212 -6.76 17.60 2.82
CA ALA A 212 -6.40 16.48 1.95
C ALA A 212 -7.66 15.77 1.43
N ASP A 213 -8.39 16.46 0.56
CA ASP A 213 -9.72 16.04 0.09
C ASP A 213 -9.74 15.54 -1.35
N GLU A 214 -8.69 15.80 -2.12
CA GLU A 214 -8.54 15.37 -3.51
C GLU A 214 -7.14 14.81 -3.77
N VAL A 215 -7.02 13.88 -4.72
CA VAL A 215 -5.70 13.41 -5.18
C VAL A 215 -5.06 14.54 -5.96
N ASN A 216 -3.88 15.00 -5.53
CA ASN A 216 -3.14 16.09 -6.15
C ASN A 216 -1.65 15.78 -6.38
N LEU A 217 -1.24 14.56 -6.03
CA LEU A 217 0.07 14.00 -6.33
C LEU A 217 -0.09 12.50 -6.61
N VAL A 218 0.44 12.02 -7.73
CA VAL A 218 0.45 10.61 -8.12
C VAL A 218 1.88 10.20 -8.42
N LEU A 219 2.33 9.13 -7.77
CA LEU A 219 3.60 8.48 -8.05
C LEU A 219 3.29 7.19 -8.80
N ASN A 220 3.66 7.13 -10.08
CA ASN A 220 3.52 5.94 -10.88
C ASN A 220 4.79 5.09 -10.69
N GLY A 221 4.61 3.90 -10.16
CA GLY A 221 5.59 2.83 -10.25
C GLY A 221 5.10 1.74 -11.21
N LYS A 222 6.02 0.87 -11.60
CA LYS A 222 5.73 -0.28 -12.46
C LYS A 222 4.77 -1.28 -11.79
N ASN A 223 4.90 -1.47 -10.48
CA ASN A 223 4.11 -2.45 -9.73
C ASN A 223 2.74 -1.89 -9.32
N TYR A 224 2.70 -0.66 -8.82
CA TYR A 224 1.49 0.01 -8.36
C TYR A 224 1.64 1.54 -8.39
N LYS A 225 0.50 2.23 -8.30
CA LYS A 225 0.44 3.69 -8.14
C LYS A 225 0.24 4.09 -6.69
N ILE A 226 0.91 5.18 -6.28
CA ILE A 226 0.69 5.83 -4.99
C ILE A 226 -0.01 7.18 -5.25
N CYS A 227 -1.27 7.27 -4.86
CA CYS A 227 -2.14 8.43 -5.04
C CYS A 227 -2.21 9.20 -3.72
N CYS A 228 -1.51 10.33 -3.65
CA CYS A 228 -1.47 11.16 -2.46
C CYS A 228 -2.53 12.27 -2.52
N LEU A 229 -3.28 12.41 -1.42
CA LEU A 229 -4.15 13.53 -1.15
C LEU A 229 -3.42 14.43 -0.15
N VAL A 230 -2.94 15.59 -0.60
CA VAL A 230 -2.05 16.44 0.21
C VAL A 230 -2.72 17.77 0.45
N ALA A 231 -2.63 18.31 1.67
CA ALA A 231 -3.01 19.69 1.91
C ALA A 231 -2.24 20.61 0.95
N LYS A 232 -2.95 21.47 0.23
CA LYS A 232 -2.37 22.33 -0.83
C LYS A 232 -1.15 23.13 -0.37
N SER A 233 -1.15 23.53 0.89
CA SER A 233 -0.08 24.26 1.54
C SER A 233 1.22 23.47 1.72
N GLU A 234 1.16 22.14 1.65
CA GLU A 234 2.28 21.23 1.91
C GLU A 234 2.70 20.44 0.67
N LEU A 235 1.96 20.58 -0.44
CA LEU A 235 2.17 19.79 -1.66
C LEU A 235 3.55 20.04 -2.29
N ILE A 236 3.96 21.30 -2.41
CA ILE A 236 5.27 21.67 -2.99
C ILE A 236 6.42 21.12 -2.14
N ASP A 237 6.33 21.26 -0.82
CA ASP A 237 7.35 20.76 0.11
C ASP A 237 7.47 19.24 0.04
N LEU A 238 6.33 18.54 -0.06
CA LEU A 238 6.34 17.08 -0.23
C LEU A 238 6.95 16.66 -1.57
N ILE A 239 6.59 17.32 -2.68
CA ILE A 239 7.19 17.06 -4.00
C ILE A 239 8.70 17.24 -3.94
N ASN A 240 9.18 18.35 -3.37
CA ASN A 240 10.60 18.63 -3.21
C ASN A 240 11.29 17.60 -2.31
N CYS A 241 10.65 17.15 -1.23
CA CYS A 241 11.19 16.10 -0.36
C CYS A 241 11.33 14.76 -1.09
N ILE A 242 10.32 14.34 -1.85
CA ILE A 242 10.36 13.10 -2.64
C ILE A 242 11.44 13.21 -3.71
N TRP A 243 11.51 14.36 -4.40
CA TRP A 243 12.53 14.57 -5.42
C TRP A 243 13.95 14.53 -4.86
N LEU A 244 14.16 15.17 -3.70
CA LEU A 244 15.42 15.16 -2.98
C LEU A 244 15.82 13.75 -2.54
N TYR A 245 14.85 12.96 -2.08
CA TYR A 245 15.08 11.56 -1.75
C TYR A 245 15.54 10.74 -2.96
N LEU A 246 14.88 10.92 -4.11
CA LEU A 246 15.17 10.15 -5.32
C LEU A 246 16.46 10.57 -6.03
N ASN A 247 16.81 11.86 -5.98
CA ASN A 247 17.82 12.45 -6.85
C ASN A 247 18.94 13.21 -6.12
N GLY A 248 18.80 13.51 -4.83
CA GLY A 248 19.80 14.26 -4.06
C GLY A 248 19.79 15.77 -4.27
N GLU A 249 18.85 16.31 -5.05
CA GLU A 249 18.64 17.76 -5.26
C GLU A 249 17.16 18.14 -5.19
N LYS A 250 16.83 19.44 -5.23
CA LYS A 250 15.42 19.93 -5.28
C LYS A 250 15.01 20.23 -6.72
N ILE A 251 13.72 20.09 -7.04
CA ILE A 251 13.18 20.28 -8.40
C ILE A 251 12.43 21.61 -8.59
N LEU A 252 11.81 22.13 -7.53
CA LEU A 252 11.10 23.40 -7.57
C LEU A 252 11.80 24.41 -6.68
N ASP A 253 12.23 25.53 -7.27
CA ASP A 253 12.69 26.70 -6.53
C ASP A 253 11.53 27.31 -5.74
N ASP A 254 11.79 27.70 -4.49
CA ASP A 254 10.83 28.30 -3.55
C ASP A 254 10.25 29.67 -4.01
N ASN A 255 10.45 30.08 -5.28
CA ASN A 255 9.99 31.35 -5.85
C ASN A 255 8.48 31.40 -6.18
N ILE A 256 7.66 30.62 -5.47
CA ILE A 256 6.20 30.79 -5.48
C ILE A 256 5.88 31.94 -4.51
N ILE A 257 5.52 33.10 -5.05
CA ILE A 257 5.21 34.29 -4.26
C ILE A 257 3.88 34.07 -3.49
N PHE A 258 3.98 33.78 -2.20
CA PHE A 258 2.84 33.72 -1.29
C PHE A 258 2.35 35.15 -0.97
N LYS A 259 1.13 35.52 -1.40
CA LYS A 259 0.47 36.73 -0.91
C LYS A 259 -0.01 36.51 0.53
N LYS A 260 0.81 37.00 1.47
CA LYS A 260 0.55 37.05 2.91
C LYS A 260 -0.73 37.82 3.21
N ASN A 261 -1.75 37.17 3.78
CA ASN A 261 -2.76 37.84 4.57
C ASN A 261 -2.89 37.13 5.93
N ASN A 262 -2.30 37.81 6.93
CA ASN A 262 -2.49 37.80 8.38
C ASN A 262 -3.04 36.53 9.05
N PHE A 263 -2.28 35.94 9.99
CA PHE A 263 -2.72 35.69 11.37
C PHE A 263 -1.52 35.54 12.33
N TYR A 264 -1.79 35.80 13.61
CA TYR A 264 -0.90 36.24 14.69
C TYR A 264 0.02 35.17 15.31
N ASP A 265 1.14 35.65 15.84
CA ASP A 265 2.17 34.98 16.64
C ASP A 265 1.75 34.83 18.12
N VAL A 266 1.89 33.62 18.69
CA VAL A 266 2.07 33.41 20.13
C VAL A 266 3.12 32.32 20.39
N LYS A 267 4.38 32.75 20.57
CA LYS A 267 5.38 32.25 21.54
C LYS A 267 5.10 30.91 22.25
N SER A 268 5.86 29.87 21.95
CA SER A 268 6.59 29.04 22.96
C SER A 268 7.51 28.02 22.27
N GLY A 269 8.64 27.73 22.92
CA GLY A 269 9.84 27.17 22.29
C GLY A 269 9.96 25.63 22.23
N VAL A 270 10.86 25.23 21.31
CA VAL A 270 11.63 23.96 21.18
C VAL A 270 10.99 22.81 20.36
N SER A 271 11.46 22.63 19.12
CA SER A 271 12.30 21.50 18.64
C SER A 271 12.81 21.82 17.21
N PHE A 272 13.86 21.17 16.72
CA PHE A 272 14.42 21.41 15.37
C PHE A 272 13.44 21.04 14.22
N PHE A 273 12.41 20.23 14.50
CA PHE A 273 11.24 20.00 13.64
C PHE A 273 10.09 21.00 13.88
N GLY A 274 10.14 21.77 14.97
CA GLY A 274 9.23 22.87 15.28
C GLY A 274 9.58 24.21 14.63
N LYS A 275 10.60 24.27 13.76
CA LYS A 275 10.95 25.48 12.98
C LYS A 275 10.37 25.50 11.56
N ILE A 276 9.81 24.40 11.08
CA ILE A 276 9.01 24.37 9.84
C ILE A 276 7.53 24.23 10.25
N GLY A 277 7.11 25.12 11.15
CA GLY A 277 5.70 25.41 11.37
C GLY A 277 5.31 26.50 10.40
N TRP A 278 4.77 26.14 9.26
CA TRP A 278 4.07 27.08 8.39
C TRP A 278 2.68 26.53 8.09
N SER A 279 1.74 26.89 8.96
CA SER A 279 0.34 27.00 8.57
C SER A 279 0.26 28.09 7.48
N ILE A 280 0.39 27.68 6.23
CA ILE A 280 0.15 28.55 5.08
C ILE A 280 -1.24 28.21 4.57
N GLY A 281 -2.22 29.07 4.83
CA GLY A 281 -3.39 29.10 3.96
C GLY A 281 -2.92 29.57 2.59
N SER A 282 -2.57 28.65 1.69
CA SER A 282 -2.21 28.96 0.32
C SER A 282 -3.50 29.12 -0.48
N LYS A 283 -3.90 30.37 -0.78
CA LYS A 283 -4.63 30.59 -2.03
C LYS A 283 -3.60 30.42 -3.15
N LEU A 284 -3.54 29.21 -3.71
CA LEU A 284 -2.90 28.98 -5.00
C LEU A 284 -3.53 29.99 -5.98
N SER A 285 -2.68 30.75 -6.67
CA SER A 285 -3.09 31.68 -7.71
C SER A 285 -3.98 30.99 -8.73
N GLU A 286 -4.90 31.74 -9.33
CA GLU A 286 -5.90 31.34 -10.36
C GLU A 286 -5.36 30.57 -11.59
N ASN A 287 -4.06 30.30 -11.64
CA ASN A 287 -3.40 29.49 -12.66
C ASN A 287 -3.22 28.06 -12.12
N CYS A 288 -4.12 27.18 -12.52
CA CYS A 288 -3.94 25.75 -12.28
C CYS A 288 -2.79 25.20 -13.13
N ILE A 289 -1.91 24.39 -12.52
CA ILE A 289 -0.74 23.81 -13.18
C ILE A 289 -0.78 22.29 -13.04
N TYR A 290 -0.84 21.58 -14.17
CA TYR A 290 -0.52 20.15 -14.27
C TYR A 290 0.92 19.99 -14.73
N ARG A 291 1.66 19.08 -14.10
CA ARG A 291 3.01 18.69 -14.52
C ARG A 291 3.22 17.20 -14.36
N LYS A 292 3.96 16.61 -15.29
CA LYS A 292 4.43 15.22 -15.22
C LYS A 292 5.95 15.18 -15.33
N ILE A 293 6.57 14.33 -14.52
CA ILE A 293 8.01 14.13 -14.48
C ILE A 293 8.30 12.64 -14.70
N GLU A 294 9.09 12.31 -15.73
CA GLU A 294 9.33 10.92 -16.17
C GLU A 294 10.80 10.49 -16.04
N LYS A 295 11.02 9.23 -15.65
CA LYS A 295 12.35 8.61 -15.53
C LYS A 295 12.90 8.31 -16.92
N ARG A 296 14.17 8.63 -17.19
CA ARG A 296 14.87 8.02 -18.33
C ARG A 296 15.65 6.78 -17.90
N ASP A 297 15.53 5.76 -18.74
CA ASP A 297 16.44 4.63 -18.79
C ASP A 297 17.52 4.90 -19.85
N GLU A 298 18.41 5.86 -19.62
CA GLU A 298 19.64 5.96 -20.41
C GLU A 298 20.79 5.25 -19.67
N PRO A 299 21.56 4.37 -20.35
CA PRO A 299 22.69 3.68 -19.74
C PRO A 299 23.83 4.68 -19.52
N GLY A 300 23.81 5.36 -18.39
CA GLY A 300 24.89 6.25 -17.99
C GLY A 300 24.51 7.25 -16.89
N ASP A 301 23.31 7.84 -16.94
CA ASP A 301 22.89 8.87 -15.99
C ASP A 301 21.37 8.87 -15.79
N LYS A 302 20.91 8.95 -14.54
CA LYS A 302 19.50 9.17 -14.17
C LYS A 302 19.06 10.56 -14.64
N GLN A 303 18.66 10.72 -15.89
CA GLN A 303 18.09 11.98 -16.40
C GLN A 303 16.56 11.93 -16.35
N TRP A 304 15.92 13.04 -15.99
CA TRP A 304 14.45 13.17 -15.91
C TRP A 304 13.97 14.32 -16.79
N LEU A 305 12.79 14.18 -17.41
CA LEU A 305 12.16 15.23 -18.23
C LEU A 305 10.92 15.81 -17.54
N MET A 306 10.76 17.13 -17.62
CA MET A 306 9.51 17.83 -17.28
C MET A 306 8.69 18.06 -18.56
N SER A 307 7.43 17.63 -18.55
CA SER A 307 6.43 17.92 -19.58
C SER A 307 5.21 18.58 -18.97
#